data_AF-A0A2N2KZH9-F1
#
_entry.id   AF-A0A2N2KZH9-F1
#
_cell.length_a   1.000
_cell.length_b   1.000
_cell.length_c   1.000
_cell.angle_alpha   90.00
_cell.angle_beta   90.00
_cell.angle_gamma   90.00
#
_symmetry.space_group_name_H-M   'P 1'
#
loop_
_entity.id
_entity.type
_entity.pdbx_description
1 polymer ?
#
loop_
_entity_poly.entity_id
_entity_poly.type
_entity_poly.pdbx_seq_one_letter_code
_entity_poly.pdbx_strand_id
1 'polypeptide(L)'
;MNKEYQEIRVEISQEEAYDMVDKVARFVVERHLAPAGILFLESVRPLHGIGSQFMYFVLPFAEMIFDSQKYQRFALMIENETYLKRLISRIDELDEELNRERRKEASLKRKRRRARRKEFFNKLFNKNKNAE
;
A
#
# COMPACT_ATOMS: atom_id res chain seq x y z
N MET A 1 -32.99 -0.20 24.51
CA MET A 1 -31.59 -0.06 24.03
C MET A 1 -31.32 -1.30 23.18
N ASN A 2 -31.58 -1.24 21.87
CA ASN A 2 -31.32 -2.37 20.97
C ASN A 2 -29.80 -2.51 20.83
N LYS A 3 -29.21 -3.43 21.60
CA LYS A 3 -27.85 -3.87 21.31
C LYS A 3 -27.95 -4.75 20.08
N GLU A 4 -27.65 -4.18 18.91
CA GLU A 4 -27.32 -4.97 17.73
C GLU A 4 -26.08 -5.79 18.09
N TYR A 5 -26.28 -7.08 18.34
CA TYR A 5 -25.18 -8.01 18.46
C TYR A 5 -24.62 -8.19 17.05
N GLN A 6 -23.39 -7.73 16.84
CA GLN A 6 -22.66 -8.03 15.60
C GLN A 6 -22.54 -9.55 15.52
N GLU A 7 -23.27 -10.17 14.59
CA GLU A 7 -23.17 -11.62 14.36
C GLU A 7 -21.71 -11.99 14.13
N ILE A 8 -21.24 -13.01 14.84
CA ILE A 8 -19.87 -13.51 14.70
C ILE A 8 -19.80 -14.21 13.35
N ARG A 9 -19.18 -13.57 12.36
CA ARG A 9 -18.87 -14.23 11.08
C ARG A 9 -17.71 -15.20 11.29
N VAL A 10 -17.90 -16.42 10.78
CA VAL A 10 -16.92 -17.51 10.82
C VAL A 10 -16.33 -17.83 9.44
N GLU A 11 -16.88 -17.24 8.37
CA GLU A 11 -16.46 -17.48 7.00
C GLU A 11 -16.41 -16.17 6.18
N ILE A 12 -15.51 -16.15 5.20
CA ILE A 12 -15.38 -15.07 4.21
C ILE A 12 -15.36 -15.69 2.82
N SER A 13 -16.13 -15.12 1.90
CA SER A 13 -16.09 -15.57 0.50
C SER A 13 -14.75 -15.20 -0.15
N GLN A 14 -14.35 -15.96 -1.18
CA GLN A 14 -13.11 -15.69 -1.91
C GLN A 14 -13.08 -14.29 -2.53
N GLU A 15 -14.21 -13.84 -3.08
CA GLU A 15 -14.35 -12.51 -3.66
C GLU A 15 -14.16 -11.41 -2.60
N GLU A 16 -14.82 -11.53 -1.45
CA GLU A 16 -14.65 -10.60 -0.33
C GLU A 16 -13.20 -10.57 0.18
N ALA A 17 -12.54 -11.74 0.24
CA ALA A 17 -11.15 -11.83 0.67
C ALA A 17 -10.22 -11.11 -0.32
N TYR A 18 -10.40 -11.31 -1.63
CA TYR A 18 -9.58 -10.65 -2.65
C TYR A 18 -9.81 -9.14 -2.71
N ASP A 19 -11.05 -8.67 -2.58
CA ASP A 19 -11.37 -7.26 -2.47
C ASP A 19 -10.72 -6.63 -1.22
N MET A 20 -10.76 -7.35 -0.09
CA MET A 20 -10.09 -6.92 1.14
C MET A 20 -8.57 -6.83 0.97
N VAL A 21 -7.94 -7.82 0.31
CA VAL A 21 -6.51 -7.79 0.00
C VAL A 21 -6.14 -6.52 -0.76
N ASP A 22 -6.87 -6.18 -1.84
CA ASP A 22 -6.54 -5.00 -2.65
C ASP A 22 -6.71 -3.71 -1.84
N LYS A 23 -7.78 -3.61 -1.04
CA LYS A 23 -8.04 -2.44 -0.18
C LYS A 23 -6.93 -2.23 0.86
N VAL A 24 -6.54 -3.29 1.55
CA VAL A 24 -5.48 -3.23 2.57
C VAL A 24 -4.14 -2.90 1.92
N ALA A 25 -3.81 -3.55 0.80
CA ALA A 25 -2.56 -3.32 0.10
C ALA A 25 -2.42 -1.85 -0.35
N ARG A 26 -3.47 -1.27 -0.95
CA ARG A 26 -3.50 0.15 -1.31
C ARG A 26 -3.31 1.06 -0.11
N PHE A 27 -4.04 0.81 0.98
CA PHE A 27 -3.92 1.60 2.20
C PHE A 27 -2.47 1.68 2.71
N VAL A 28 -1.77 0.54 2.72
CA VAL A 28 -0.37 0.42 3.15
C VAL A 28 0.57 1.17 2.21
N VAL A 29 0.45 0.96 0.89
CA VAL A 29 1.35 1.55 -0.11
C VAL A 29 1.19 3.06 -0.23
N GLU A 30 -0.06 3.55 -0.23
CA GLU A 30 -0.37 5.00 -0.29
C GLU A 30 0.24 5.77 0.89
N ARG A 31 0.41 5.11 2.04
CA ARG A 31 1.04 5.68 3.25
C ARG A 31 2.55 5.46 3.33
N HIS A 32 3.15 4.86 2.31
CA HIS A 32 4.59 4.52 2.27
C HIS A 32 5.00 3.56 3.39
N LEU A 33 4.09 2.66 3.76
CA LEU A 33 4.30 1.66 4.80
C LEU A 33 4.64 0.28 4.21
N ALA A 34 4.84 0.14 2.90
CA ALA A 34 5.01 -1.17 2.26
C ALA A 34 6.14 -2.03 2.87
N PRO A 35 7.38 -1.51 3.08
CA PRO A 35 8.45 -2.34 3.66
C PRO A 35 8.15 -2.77 5.09
N ALA A 36 7.60 -1.86 5.90
CA ALA A 36 7.24 -2.13 7.29
C ALA A 36 6.05 -3.11 7.38
N GLY A 37 5.06 -2.94 6.51
CA GLY A 37 3.87 -3.79 6.42
C GLY A 37 4.21 -5.21 5.99
N ILE A 38 5.07 -5.38 4.97
CA ILE A 38 5.56 -6.70 4.55
C ILE A 38 6.31 -7.37 5.69
N LEU A 39 7.25 -6.68 6.33
CA LEU A 39 8.03 -7.24 7.44
C LEU A 39 7.12 -7.69 8.60
N PHE A 40 6.13 -6.87 8.94
CA PHE A 40 5.13 -7.20 9.96
C PHE A 40 4.33 -8.45 9.58
N LEU A 41 3.78 -8.50 8.37
CA LEU A 41 2.97 -9.62 7.89
C LEU A 41 3.76 -10.93 7.79
N GLU A 42 5.04 -10.86 7.40
CA GLU A 42 5.96 -11.99 7.43
C GLU A 42 6.25 -12.47 8.86
N SER A 43 6.40 -11.54 9.82
CA SER A 43 6.68 -11.89 11.22
C SER A 43 5.53 -12.67 11.89
N VAL A 44 4.30 -12.46 11.42
CA VAL A 44 3.11 -13.14 11.95
C VAL A 44 2.66 -14.35 11.15
N ARG A 45 3.29 -14.63 10.00
CA ARG A 45 3.02 -15.83 9.20
C ARG A 45 3.12 -17.14 10.02
N PRO A 46 4.05 -17.32 10.99
CA PRO A 46 4.09 -18.52 11.83
C PRO A 46 2.90 -18.70 12.77
N LEU A 47 2.12 -17.64 13.02
CA LEU A 47 0.99 -17.63 13.96
C LEU A 47 -0.33 -18.10 13.34
N HIS A 48 -0.30 -18.53 12.06
CA HIS A 48 -1.45 -19.03 11.31
C HIS A 48 -2.21 -20.20 11.99
N GLY A 49 -1.60 -20.87 12.97
CA GLY A 49 -2.22 -21.90 13.82
C GLY A 49 -2.81 -21.42 15.16
N ILE A 50 -2.67 -20.14 15.52
CA ILE A 50 -3.15 -19.56 16.80
C ILE A 50 -4.19 -18.48 16.50
N GLY A 51 -5.25 -18.85 15.78
CA GLY A 51 -6.26 -17.91 15.25
C GLY A 51 -6.79 -16.93 16.31
N SER A 52 -7.22 -17.43 17.47
CA SER A 52 -7.82 -16.59 18.51
C SER A 52 -6.88 -15.56 19.15
N GLN A 53 -5.55 -15.78 19.19
CA GLN A 53 -4.60 -14.83 19.79
C GLN A 53 -4.08 -13.82 18.78
N PHE A 54 -3.95 -14.22 17.51
CA PHE A 54 -3.57 -13.33 16.43
C PHE A 54 -4.56 -12.16 16.27
N MET A 55 -5.84 -12.42 16.50
CA MET A 55 -6.92 -11.44 16.47
C MET A 55 -6.70 -10.23 17.38
N TYR A 56 -6.20 -10.45 18.59
CA TYR A 56 -5.91 -9.38 19.55
C TYR A 56 -4.66 -8.59 19.17
N PHE A 57 -3.70 -9.20 18.48
CA PHE A 57 -2.49 -8.53 18.01
C PHE A 57 -2.78 -7.52 16.87
N VAL A 58 -3.72 -7.86 16.00
CA VAL A 58 -4.12 -7.03 14.86
C VAL A 58 -5.10 -5.91 15.24
N LEU A 59 -5.83 -6.07 16.36
CA LEU A 59 -6.84 -5.15 16.86
C LEU A 59 -6.47 -3.66 16.78
N PRO A 60 -5.31 -3.19 17.31
CA PRO A 60 -4.97 -1.76 17.31
C PRO A 60 -4.76 -1.16 15.91
N PHE A 61 -4.47 -2.00 14.91
CA PHE A 61 -4.28 -1.57 13.53
C PHE A 61 -5.58 -1.64 12.74
N ALA A 62 -6.44 -2.62 13.01
CA ALA A 62 -7.68 -2.79 12.29
C ALA A 62 -8.73 -1.75 12.65
N GLU A 63 -8.86 -1.34 13.92
CA GLU A 63 -9.79 -0.27 14.33
C GLU A 63 -9.46 1.08 13.66
N MET A 64 -8.20 1.31 13.33
CA MET A 64 -7.74 2.52 12.63
C MET A 64 -8.08 2.53 11.13
N ILE A 65 -8.40 1.37 10.55
CA ILE A 65 -8.63 1.16 9.11
C ILE A 65 -10.10 0.78 8.82
N PHE A 66 -10.82 0.19 9.78
CA PHE A 66 -12.03 -0.59 9.53
C PHE A 66 -13.11 -0.45 10.63
N ASP A 67 -14.39 -0.45 10.23
CA ASP A 67 -15.54 -0.67 11.12
C ASP A 67 -15.52 -2.11 11.68
N SER A 68 -16.18 -2.35 12.81
CA SER A 68 -16.31 -3.64 13.52
C SER A 68 -16.64 -4.85 12.61
N GLN A 69 -17.48 -4.68 11.59
CA GLN A 69 -17.77 -5.74 10.62
C GLN A 69 -16.63 -6.02 9.63
N LYS A 70 -15.86 -4.99 9.28
CA LYS A 70 -14.70 -5.10 8.38
C LYS A 70 -13.51 -5.74 9.12
N TYR A 71 -13.43 -5.59 10.44
CA TYR A 71 -12.47 -6.30 11.29
C TYR A 71 -12.61 -7.82 11.20
N GLN A 72 -13.82 -8.36 11.41
CA GLN A 72 -14.05 -9.82 11.32
C GLN A 72 -13.68 -10.38 9.94
N ARG A 73 -13.91 -9.62 8.87
CA ARG A 73 -13.51 -10.02 7.51
C ARG A 73 -12.00 -10.00 7.32
N PHE A 74 -11.32 -8.95 7.80
CA PHE A 74 -9.87 -8.85 7.73
C PHE A 74 -9.18 -9.99 8.50
N ALA A 75 -9.69 -10.26 9.69
CA ALA A 75 -9.32 -11.38 10.54
C ALA A 75 -9.38 -12.74 9.84
N LEU A 76 -10.56 -13.12 9.36
CA LEU A 76 -10.79 -14.37 8.63
C LEU A 76 -9.91 -14.48 7.37
N MET A 77 -9.62 -13.34 6.73
CA MET A 77 -8.71 -13.28 5.60
C MET A 77 -7.26 -13.58 6.02
N ILE A 78 -6.74 -12.94 7.08
CA ILE A 78 -5.35 -13.15 7.51
C ILE A 78 -5.13 -14.54 8.14
N GLU A 79 -6.15 -15.09 8.80
CA GLU A 79 -6.18 -16.48 9.26
C GLU A 79 -6.13 -17.50 8.12
N ASN A 80 -6.15 -17.09 6.86
CA ASN A 80 -5.88 -17.97 5.73
C ASN A 80 -4.52 -17.63 5.10
N GLU A 81 -3.58 -18.59 5.16
CA GLU A 81 -2.22 -18.42 4.67
C GLU A 81 -2.18 -18.01 3.19
N THR A 82 -3.13 -18.50 2.39
CA THR A 82 -3.24 -18.16 0.97
C THR A 82 -3.53 -16.68 0.78
N TYR A 83 -4.47 -16.13 1.56
CA TYR A 83 -4.81 -14.71 1.46
C TYR A 83 -3.75 -13.81 2.11
N LEU A 84 -3.11 -14.26 3.20
CA LEU A 84 -1.97 -13.56 3.81
C LEU A 84 -0.78 -13.46 2.82
N LYS A 85 -0.39 -14.56 2.19
CA LYS A 85 0.64 -14.56 1.14
C LYS A 85 0.24 -13.64 -0.02
N ARG A 86 -1.03 -13.70 -0.45
CA ARG A 86 -1.55 -12.83 -1.49
C ARG A 86 -1.48 -11.35 -1.11
N LEU A 87 -1.78 -11.01 0.15
CA LEU A 87 -1.66 -9.64 0.66
C LEU A 87 -0.22 -9.14 0.60
N ILE A 88 0.73 -9.95 1.06
CA ILE A 88 2.16 -9.58 1.04
C ILE A 88 2.62 -9.33 -0.39
N SER A 89 2.34 -10.24 -1.33
CA SER A 89 2.68 -10.06 -2.75
C SER A 89 2.00 -8.82 -3.33
N ARG A 90 0.73 -8.56 -2.99
CA ARG A 90 0.00 -7.42 -3.52
C ARG A 90 0.55 -6.08 -3.04
N ILE A 91 1.01 -6.01 -1.77
CA ILE A 91 1.69 -4.82 -1.24
C ILE A 91 2.98 -4.55 -2.00
N ASP A 92 3.78 -5.59 -2.24
CA ASP A 92 5.06 -5.48 -2.95
C ASP A 92 4.86 -5.01 -4.40
N GLU A 93 3.94 -5.65 -5.13
CA GLU A 93 3.57 -5.27 -6.51
C GLU A 93 3.20 -3.78 -6.62
N LEU A 94 2.29 -3.32 -5.75
CA LEU A 94 1.80 -1.93 -5.77
C LEU A 94 2.89 -0.93 -5.37
N ASP A 95 3.75 -1.26 -4.41
CA ASP A 95 4.86 -0.38 -4.03
C ASP A 95 5.88 -0.24 -5.17
N GLU A 96 6.19 -1.34 -5.86
CA GLU A 96 7.04 -1.29 -7.03
C GLU A 96 6.44 -0.45 -8.16
N GLU A 97 5.14 -0.60 -8.44
CA GLU A 97 4.41 0.21 -9.43
C GLU A 97 4.53 1.69 -9.12
N LEU A 98 4.20 2.10 -7.89
CA LEU A 98 4.28 3.48 -7.44
C LEU A 98 5.71 4.04 -7.51
N ASN A 99 6.70 3.24 -7.11
CA ASN A 99 8.10 3.64 -7.16
C ASN A 99 8.61 3.77 -8.61
N ARG A 100 8.18 2.90 -9.53
CA ARG A 100 8.48 3.00 -10.97
C ARG A 100 7.91 4.30 -11.55
N GLU A 101 6.67 4.64 -11.24
CA GLU A 101 6.04 5.87 -11.71
C GLU A 101 6.77 7.12 -11.21
N ARG A 102 7.06 7.19 -9.91
CA ARG A 102 7.86 8.28 -9.30
C ARG A 102 9.22 8.45 -9.96
N ARG A 103 9.92 7.36 -10.26
CA ARG A 103 11.22 7.39 -10.96
C ARG A 103 11.08 7.93 -12.38
N LYS A 104 10.03 7.53 -13.12
CA LYS A 104 9.74 8.05 -14.48
C LYS A 104 9.46 9.55 -14.44
N GLU A 105 8.61 10.01 -13.52
CA GLU A 105 8.29 11.43 -13.35
C GLU A 105 9.54 12.26 -13.00
N ALA A 106 10.35 11.79 -12.05
CA ALA A 106 11.59 12.45 -11.66
C ALA A 106 12.57 12.55 -12.85
N SER A 107 12.68 11.50 -13.67
CA SER A 107 13.50 11.50 -14.89
C SER A 107 13.01 12.53 -15.91
N LEU A 108 11.71 12.59 -16.19
CA LEU A 108 11.11 13.57 -17.10
C LEU A 108 11.34 15.00 -16.60
N LYS A 109 11.15 15.25 -15.30
CA LYS A 109 11.41 16.55 -14.67
C LYS A 109 12.87 16.97 -14.79
N ARG A 110 13.82 16.02 -14.62
CA ARG A 110 15.26 16.25 -14.82
C ARG A 110 15.60 16.60 -16.27
N LYS A 111 15.06 15.86 -17.24
CA LYS A 111 15.24 16.14 -18.68
C LYS A 111 14.72 17.54 -19.04
N ARG A 112 13.50 17.88 -18.62
CA ARG A 112 12.89 19.22 -18.83
C ARG A 112 13.75 20.34 -18.21
N ARG A 113 14.24 20.15 -16.98
CA ARG A 113 15.13 21.12 -16.31
C ARG A 113 16.47 21.32 -17.03
N ARG A 114 17.04 20.26 -17.62
CA ARG A 114 18.28 20.35 -18.41
C ARG A 114 18.04 21.07 -19.74
N ALA A 115 16.97 20.74 -20.45
CA ALA A 115 16.59 21.39 -21.71
C ALA A 115 16.37 22.90 -21.52
N ARG A 116 15.55 23.30 -20.53
CA ARG A 116 15.31 24.72 -20.21
C ARG A 116 16.59 25.48 -19.86
N ARG A 117 17.48 24.88 -19.07
CA ARG A 117 18.78 25.51 -18.75
C ARG A 117 19.63 25.71 -20.00
N LYS A 118 19.72 24.70 -20.88
CA LYS A 118 20.46 24.80 -22.15
C LYS A 118 19.90 25.91 -23.03
N GLU A 119 18.57 25.99 -23.19
CA GLU A 119 17.92 27.06 -23.95
C GLU A 119 18.19 28.45 -23.35
N PHE A 120 18.13 28.57 -22.02
CA PHE A 120 18.42 29.82 -21.32
C PHE A 120 19.86 30.30 -21.55
N PHE A 121 20.85 29.42 -21.39
CA PHE A 121 22.25 29.76 -21.68
C PHE A 121 22.45 30.13 -23.14
N ASN A 122 21.88 29.37 -24.08
CA ASN A 122 21.97 29.69 -25.50
C ASN A 122 21.41 31.09 -25.82
N LYS A 123 20.28 31.48 -25.21
CA LYS A 123 19.70 32.83 -25.37
C LYS A 123 20.61 33.93 -24.83
N LEU A 124 21.26 33.71 -23.68
CA LEU A 124 22.21 34.66 -23.10
C LEU A 124 23.45 34.85 -23.97
N PHE A 125 24.07 33.76 -24.43
CA PHE A 125 25.29 33.84 -25.23
C PHE A 125 25.05 34.40 -26.63
N ASN A 126 23.94 34.07 -27.29
CA ASN A 126 23.61 34.64 -28.60
C ASN A 126 23.23 36.13 -28.54
N LYS A 127 22.71 36.62 -27.41
CA LYS A 127 22.39 38.05 -27.25
C LYS A 127 23.65 38.92 -27.21
N ASN A 128 24.72 38.45 -26.57
CA ASN A 128 26.00 39.19 -26.52
C ASN A 128 26.72 39.23 -27.87
N LYS A 129 26.56 38.22 -28.74
CA LYS A 129 27.19 38.20 -30.07
C LYS A 129 26.55 39.15 -31.09
N ASN A 130 25.32 39.62 -30.85
CA ASN A 130 24.60 40.51 -31.77
C ASN A 130 24.57 41.97 -31.27
N ALA A 131 25.32 42.28 -30.21
CA ALA A 131 25.39 43.61 -29.59
C ALA A 131 26.75 44.31 -29.80
N GLU A 132 27.67 43.67 -30.52
CA GLU A 132 28.89 44.25 -31.11
C GLU A 132 28.67 44.48 -32.61
#